data_AF-A0A9D3M9A0-F1
#
_entry.id   AF-A0A9D3M9A0-F1
#
_cell.length_a   1.000
_cell.length_b   1.000
_cell.length_c   1.000
_cell.angle_alpha   90.00
_cell.angle_beta   90.00
_cell.angle_gamma   90.00
#
_symmetry.space_group_name_H-M   'P 1'
#
loop_
_entity.id
_entity.type
_entity.pdbx_description
1 polymer ?
#
loop_
_entity_poly.entity_id
_entity_poly.type
_entity_poly.pdbx_seq_one_letter_code
_entity_poly.pdbx_strand_id
1 'polypeptide(L)'
;MGGKRLGSGVTMACRKGAGRLRILLVFLVDLLGISATNMEPIYWNSLNKRFGDTRGYVLYPQIGDRLDLICPASVPGDPHAPPEYEFYKLYLVRTREQADRCEVTDEPNLLLTCDKPHSNTRFTIKFQEFSPNLWGHEFHTHRDYYIIATSDGTRQGLDSRRGHASPAG
;
A
#
# COMPACT_ATOMS: atom_id res chain seq x y z
N MET A 1 7.71 16.60 -59.56
CA MET A 1 7.18 16.17 -58.24
C MET A 1 8.09 15.09 -57.69
N GLY A 2 9.05 15.49 -56.86
CA GLY A 2 9.98 14.59 -56.18
C GLY A 2 9.35 14.07 -54.90
N GLY A 3 9.37 12.75 -54.73
CA GLY A 3 9.08 12.08 -53.47
C GLY A 3 10.28 11.27 -53.01
N LYS A 4 10.45 11.22 -51.68
CA LYS A 4 10.71 10.03 -50.85
C LYS A 4 11.80 10.27 -49.77
N ARG A 5 11.30 10.21 -48.53
CA ARG A 5 11.78 9.48 -47.34
C ARG A 5 13.26 9.60 -46.96
N LEU A 6 13.50 10.34 -45.86
CA LEU A 6 14.69 10.19 -45.02
C LEU A 6 14.45 9.05 -44.02
N GLY A 7 15.19 7.95 -44.18
CA GLY A 7 15.53 7.04 -43.10
C GLY A 7 17.05 7.02 -43.00
N SER A 8 17.62 7.42 -41.87
CA SER A 8 19.06 7.32 -41.64
C SER A 8 19.28 6.50 -40.37
N GLY A 9 19.87 5.32 -40.57
CA GLY A 9 20.21 4.38 -39.53
C GLY A 9 21.27 4.95 -38.59
N VAL A 10 21.15 4.60 -37.31
CA VAL A 10 22.20 4.84 -36.33
C VAL A 10 23.28 3.79 -36.56
N THR A 11 24.39 4.23 -37.14
CA THR A 11 25.62 3.45 -37.33
C THR A 11 26.17 3.02 -35.98
N MET A 12 26.26 1.71 -35.73
CA MET A 12 27.03 1.17 -34.60
C MET A 12 28.53 1.39 -34.86
N ALA A 13 29.10 2.43 -34.25
CA ALA A 13 30.53 2.59 -34.15
C ALA A 13 31.07 1.69 -33.03
N CYS A 14 31.62 0.54 -33.39
CA CYS A 14 32.37 -0.33 -32.49
C CYS A 14 33.69 0.37 -32.09
N ARG A 15 33.68 1.12 -30.98
CA ARG A 15 34.89 1.71 -30.40
C ARG A 15 35.62 0.68 -29.54
N LYS A 16 36.86 0.40 -29.93
CA LYS A 16 37.85 -0.42 -29.22
C LYS A 16 38.13 0.15 -27.82
N GLY A 17 38.19 -0.74 -26.83
CA GLY A 17 38.99 -0.57 -25.60
C GLY A 17 38.35 0.21 -24.45
N ALA A 18 37.60 -0.48 -23.57
CA ALA A 18 37.46 -0.22 -22.12
C ALA A 18 36.52 -1.27 -21.49
N GLY A 19 36.77 -2.56 -21.75
CA GLY A 19 35.77 -3.64 -21.68
C GLY A 19 35.73 -4.52 -20.42
N ARG A 20 36.07 -4.02 -19.23
CA ARG A 20 35.80 -4.78 -17.97
C ARG A 20 35.25 -3.91 -16.85
N LEU A 21 35.79 -2.70 -16.68
CA LEU A 21 35.42 -1.81 -15.58
C LEU A 21 34.01 -1.22 -15.72
N ARG A 22 33.55 -0.94 -16.94
CA ARG A 22 32.20 -0.39 -17.18
C ARG A 22 31.07 -1.41 -17.04
N ILE A 23 31.34 -2.68 -17.35
CA ILE A 23 30.36 -3.76 -17.16
C ILE A 23 30.24 -4.07 -15.66
N LEU A 24 31.37 -4.12 -14.93
CA LEU A 24 31.37 -4.24 -13.47
C LEU A 24 30.60 -3.11 -12.77
N LEU A 25 30.73 -1.86 -13.25
CA LEU A 25 30.03 -0.71 -12.67
C LEU A 25 28.51 -0.78 -12.86
N VAL A 26 28.01 -1.36 -13.96
CA VAL A 26 26.57 -1.56 -14.17
C VAL A 26 26.04 -2.67 -13.25
N PHE A 27 26.75 -3.80 -13.14
CA PHE A 27 26.39 -4.88 -12.20
C PHE A 27 26.47 -4.47 -10.72
N LEU A 28 27.35 -3.54 -10.36
CA LEU A 28 27.45 -2.99 -9.00
C LEU A 28 26.26 -2.08 -8.64
N VAL A 29 25.66 -1.39 -9.61
CA VAL A 29 24.49 -0.54 -9.39
C VAL A 29 23.22 -1.38 -9.21
N ASP A 30 23.07 -2.49 -9.94
CA ASP A 30 21.96 -3.43 -9.76
C ASP A 30 22.03 -4.17 -8.40
N LEU A 31 23.24 -4.39 -7.85
CA LEU A 31 23.42 -4.98 -6.53
C LEU A 31 23.05 -4.04 -5.36
N LEU A 32 22.86 -2.75 -5.61
CA LEU A 32 22.58 -1.73 -4.59
C LEU A 32 21.08 -1.42 -4.42
N GLY A 33 20.21 -2.06 -5.20
CA GLY A 33 18.82 -1.62 -5.41
C GLY A 33 17.73 -2.33 -4.61
N ILE A 34 17.90 -2.65 -3.34
CA ILE A 34 16.75 -2.87 -2.43
C ILE A 34 16.82 -1.79 -1.36
N SER A 35 16.43 -0.56 -1.71
CA SER A 35 16.29 0.49 -0.72
C SER A 35 14.93 0.30 -0.04
N ALA A 36 14.96 -0.31 1.15
CA ALA A 36 13.81 -0.35 2.04
C ALA A 36 13.34 1.09 2.31
N THR A 37 12.22 1.48 1.69
CA THR A 37 11.74 2.86 1.71
C THR A 37 10.52 2.97 2.63
N ASN A 38 10.37 4.11 3.30
CA ASN A 38 9.12 4.42 3.98
C ASN A 38 8.15 4.96 2.95
N MET A 39 7.07 4.22 2.71
CA MET A 39 5.99 4.64 1.84
C MET A 39 5.19 5.78 2.48
N GLU A 40 4.45 6.51 1.66
CA GLU A 40 3.56 7.54 2.17
C GLU A 40 2.45 6.92 3.04
N PRO A 41 2.18 7.48 4.24
CA PRO A 41 1.19 6.93 5.13
C PRO A 41 -0.22 6.99 4.53
N ILE A 42 -1.05 6.02 4.91
CA ILE A 42 -2.47 5.98 4.57
C ILE A 42 -3.26 6.45 5.78
N TYR A 43 -3.94 7.59 5.62
CA TYR A 43 -4.92 8.06 6.57
C TYR A 43 -6.24 7.33 6.32
N TRP A 44 -6.72 6.56 7.30
CA TRP A 44 -7.91 5.75 7.18
C TRP A 44 -9.14 6.53 7.66
N ASN A 45 -9.74 7.29 6.75
CA ASN A 45 -10.98 8.03 6.98
C ASN A 45 -11.63 8.41 5.64
N SER A 46 -12.88 8.90 5.70
CA SER A 46 -13.65 9.34 4.53
C SER A 46 -13.07 10.56 3.82
N LEU A 47 -12.25 11.39 4.49
CA LEU A 47 -11.59 12.54 3.86
C LEU A 47 -10.48 12.14 2.89
N ASN A 48 -9.93 10.93 3.02
CA ASN A 48 -8.87 10.45 2.16
C ASN A 48 -9.40 10.11 0.75
N LYS A 49 -9.26 11.08 -0.15
CA LYS A 49 -9.69 10.99 -1.55
C LYS A 49 -9.03 9.86 -2.36
N ARG A 50 -7.93 9.26 -1.87
CA ARG A 50 -7.29 8.11 -2.54
C ARG A 50 -8.20 6.88 -2.58
N PHE A 51 -9.18 6.80 -1.68
CA PHE A 51 -10.18 5.74 -1.67
C PHE A 51 -11.33 5.95 -2.68
N GLY A 52 -11.41 7.09 -3.36
CA GLY A 52 -12.51 7.42 -4.28
C GLY A 52 -12.43 6.80 -5.68
N ASP A 53 -11.36 6.06 -6.01
CA ASP A 53 -11.29 5.32 -7.30
C ASP A 53 -12.23 4.10 -7.24
N THR A 54 -12.93 3.82 -8.34
CA THR A 54 -13.70 2.59 -8.60
C THR A 54 -12.95 1.29 -8.33
N ARG A 55 -11.61 1.31 -8.40
CA ARG A 55 -10.76 0.14 -8.11
C ARG A 55 -10.24 0.12 -6.66
N GLY A 56 -10.63 1.09 -5.84
CA GLY A 56 -10.05 1.34 -4.53
C GLY A 56 -8.62 1.87 -4.60
N TYR A 57 -7.94 1.86 -3.45
CA TYR A 57 -6.57 2.35 -3.32
C TYR A 57 -5.56 1.21 -3.51
N VAL A 58 -4.89 1.17 -4.66
CA VAL A 58 -3.91 0.13 -5.04
C VAL A 58 -2.47 0.61 -4.81
N LEU A 59 -1.64 -0.23 -4.19
CA LEU A 59 -0.23 0.00 -3.93
C LEU A 59 0.64 -1.17 -4.43
N TYR A 60 1.90 -0.87 -4.78
CA TYR A 60 2.88 -1.87 -5.24
C TYR A 60 4.14 -1.85 -4.35
N PRO A 61 4.03 -2.19 -3.07
CA PRO A 61 5.16 -2.21 -2.14
C PRO A 61 6.23 -3.22 -2.56
N GLN A 62 7.49 -2.92 -2.29
CA GLN A 62 8.60 -3.85 -2.45
C GLN A 62 8.97 -4.52 -1.12
N ILE A 63 9.61 -5.68 -1.17
CA ILE A 63 10.13 -6.33 0.04
C ILE A 63 11.17 -5.40 0.69
N GLY A 64 10.98 -5.15 1.99
CA GLY A 64 11.76 -4.21 2.79
C GLY A 64 11.02 -2.91 3.08
N ASP A 65 10.02 -2.53 2.28
CA ASP A 65 9.28 -1.29 2.46
C ASP A 65 8.47 -1.29 3.76
N ARG A 66 8.16 -0.07 4.22
CA ARG A 66 7.28 0.17 5.37
C ARG A 66 6.11 1.05 4.99
N LEU A 67 4.92 0.71 5.48
CA LEU A 67 3.68 1.46 5.25
C LEU A 67 2.98 1.71 6.59
N ASP A 68 2.71 2.98 6.88
CA ASP A 68 1.94 3.37 8.05
C ASP A 68 0.46 3.47 7.69
N LEU A 69 -0.39 2.74 8.42
CA LEU A 69 -1.83 2.96 8.48
C LEU A 69 -2.13 3.86 9.68
N ILE A 70 -2.83 4.96 9.48
CA ILE A 70 -3.04 6.00 10.49
C ILE A 70 -4.52 6.30 10.65
N CYS A 71 -5.00 6.25 11.88
CA CYS A 71 -6.28 6.82 12.30
C CYS A 71 -6.00 8.11 13.08
N PRO A 72 -6.17 9.28 12.45
CA PRO A 72 -5.89 10.56 13.09
C PRO A 72 -6.96 10.89 14.14
N ALA A 73 -6.54 11.50 15.25
CA ALA A 73 -7.43 12.06 16.24
C ALA A 73 -8.24 13.21 15.65
N SER A 74 -9.48 13.40 16.11
CA SER A 74 -10.31 14.52 15.67
C SER A 74 -9.84 15.81 16.32
N VAL A 75 -8.91 16.49 15.66
CA VAL A 75 -8.34 17.77 16.09
C VAL A 75 -8.78 18.85 15.10
N PRO A 76 -9.45 19.92 15.55
CA PRO A 76 -9.83 21.04 14.68
C PRO A 76 -8.61 21.64 13.97
N GLY A 77 -8.69 21.76 12.65
CA GLY A 77 -7.64 22.37 11.82
C GLY A 77 -6.57 21.41 11.28
N ASP A 78 -6.60 20.12 11.64
CA ASP A 78 -5.77 19.11 10.98
C ASP A 78 -6.39 18.76 9.60
N PRO A 79 -5.65 18.93 8.48
CA PRO A 79 -6.17 18.65 7.14
C PRO A 79 -6.44 17.15 6.88
N HIS A 80 -5.89 16.26 7.70
CA HIS A 80 -6.05 14.82 7.59
C HIS A 80 -7.09 14.25 8.55
N ALA A 81 -7.58 15.04 9.51
CA ALA A 81 -8.54 14.58 10.51
C ALA A 81 -9.98 14.98 10.13
N PRO A 82 -10.94 14.03 10.16
CA PRO A 82 -12.35 14.36 9.99
C PRO A 82 -12.88 15.18 11.19
N PRO A 83 -13.89 16.05 10.97
CA PRO A 83 -14.52 16.82 12.04
C PRO A 83 -15.06 15.94 13.18
N GLU A 84 -15.63 14.79 12.82
CA GLU A 84 -16.07 13.74 13.73
C GLU A 84 -15.18 12.51 13.56
N TYR A 85 -14.85 11.85 14.67
CA TYR A 85 -13.97 10.68 14.63
C TYR A 85 -14.71 9.47 14.06
N GLU A 86 -14.07 8.79 13.12
CA GLU A 86 -14.61 7.59 12.48
C GLU A 86 -13.98 6.33 13.10
N PHE A 87 -14.83 5.41 13.52
CA PHE A 87 -14.45 4.19 14.23
C PHE A 87 -14.30 3.02 13.24
N TYR A 88 -13.10 2.43 13.18
CA TYR A 88 -12.78 1.35 12.23
C TYR A 88 -11.96 0.23 12.85
N LYS A 89 -12.16 -0.99 12.35
CA LYS A 89 -11.21 -2.08 12.46
C LYS A 89 -10.68 -2.46 11.08
N LEU A 90 -9.36 -2.50 10.94
CA LEU A 90 -8.68 -2.80 9.69
C LEU A 90 -8.20 -4.24 9.71
N TYR A 91 -8.54 -4.99 8.66
CA TYR A 91 -8.21 -6.41 8.55
C TYR A 91 -7.39 -6.67 7.29
N LEU A 92 -6.40 -7.57 7.40
CA LEU A 92 -5.69 -8.11 6.25
C LEU A 92 -6.40 -9.36 5.75
N VAL A 93 -6.90 -9.34 4.52
CA VAL A 93 -7.46 -10.51 3.85
C VAL A 93 -6.58 -10.93 2.67
N ARG A 94 -6.54 -12.24 2.43
CA ARG A 94 -5.65 -12.86 1.42
C ARG A 94 -6.38 -13.19 0.11
N THR A 95 -7.71 -13.18 0.13
CA THR A 95 -8.53 -13.53 -1.03
C THR A 95 -9.27 -12.30 -1.53
N ARG A 96 -9.40 -12.21 -2.85
CA ARG A 96 -10.13 -11.11 -3.48
C ARG A 96 -11.62 -11.19 -3.15
N GLU A 97 -12.18 -12.39 -3.03
CA GLU A 97 -13.58 -12.62 -2.72
C GLU A 97 -13.98 -12.05 -1.36
N GLN A 98 -13.11 -12.14 -0.35
CA GLN A 98 -13.32 -11.52 0.95
C GLN A 98 -13.31 -9.99 0.87
N ALA A 99 -12.40 -9.43 0.06
CA ALA A 99 -12.31 -8.00 -0.15
C ALA A 99 -13.56 -7.47 -0.89
N ASP A 100 -13.94 -8.12 -1.98
CA ASP A 100 -15.09 -7.75 -2.81
C ASP A 100 -16.42 -7.85 -2.03
N ARG A 101 -16.52 -8.78 -1.06
CA ARG A 101 -17.70 -8.93 -0.19
C ARG A 101 -17.63 -8.12 1.10
N CYS A 102 -16.49 -7.48 1.38
CA CYS A 102 -16.22 -6.83 2.65
C CYS A 102 -16.55 -7.74 3.86
N GLU A 103 -16.11 -9.00 3.82
CA GLU A 103 -16.41 -9.99 4.87
C GLU A 103 -15.12 -10.60 5.43
N VAL A 104 -15.06 -10.70 6.76
CA VAL A 104 -13.94 -11.34 7.46
C VAL A 104 -14.34 -12.70 8.05
N THR A 105 -13.37 -13.62 8.12
CA THR A 105 -13.53 -14.95 8.71
C THR A 105 -13.62 -14.90 10.23
N ASP A 106 -13.94 -16.05 10.86
CA ASP A 106 -14.09 -16.12 12.32
C ASP A 106 -12.81 -15.81 13.09
N GLU A 107 -11.65 -16.14 12.51
CA GLU A 107 -10.32 -15.75 12.97
C GLU A 107 -9.73 -14.71 11.99
N PRO A 108 -10.08 -13.42 12.15
CA PRO A 108 -9.63 -12.38 11.23
C PRO A 108 -8.23 -11.91 11.58
N ASN A 109 -7.45 -11.55 10.57
CA ASN A 109 -6.16 -10.94 10.78
C ASN A 109 -6.32 -9.42 10.99
N LEU A 110 -6.45 -9.00 12.25
CA LEU A 110 -6.62 -7.60 12.66
C LEU A 110 -5.29 -6.84 12.64
N LEU A 111 -5.22 -5.75 11.89
CA LEU A 111 -4.05 -4.87 11.77
C LEU A 111 -4.10 -3.69 12.74
N LEU A 112 -5.25 -3.01 12.80
CA LEU A 112 -5.40 -1.75 13.53
C LEU A 112 -6.84 -1.58 14.00
N THR A 113 -7.00 -1.12 15.24
CA THR A 113 -8.28 -0.70 15.81
C THR A 113 -8.26 0.81 16.05
N CYS A 114 -9.25 1.51 15.50
CA CYS A 114 -9.41 2.95 15.59
C CYS A 114 -10.58 3.25 16.55
N ASP A 115 -10.29 3.21 17.84
CA ASP A 115 -11.25 3.38 18.94
C ASP A 115 -10.94 4.58 19.85
N LYS A 116 -9.86 5.31 19.55
CA LYS A 116 -9.33 6.39 20.38
C LYS A 116 -9.46 7.75 19.68
N PRO A 117 -10.57 8.48 19.89
CA PRO A 117 -10.80 9.77 19.22
C PRO A 117 -9.82 10.88 19.62
N HIS A 118 -9.19 10.75 20.79
CA HIS A 118 -8.29 11.76 21.36
C HIS A 118 -6.79 11.48 21.11
N SER A 119 -6.45 10.42 20.37
CA SER A 119 -5.05 10.07 20.10
C SER A 119 -4.86 9.46 18.72
N ASN A 120 -3.82 9.90 18.01
CA ASN A 120 -3.42 9.29 16.75
C ASN A 120 -2.99 7.84 16.99
N THR A 121 -3.68 6.90 16.35
CA THR A 121 -3.31 5.48 16.41
C THR A 121 -2.73 5.09 15.07
N ARG A 122 -1.62 4.33 15.07
CA ARG A 122 -0.98 3.87 13.84
C ARG A 122 -0.53 2.42 13.93
N PHE A 123 -0.47 1.78 12.78
CA PHE A 123 0.17 0.48 12.60
C PHE A 123 1.14 0.54 11.43
N THR A 124 2.37 0.09 11.62
CA THR A 124 3.39 0.05 10.57
C THR A 124 3.51 -1.36 10.04
N ILE A 125 3.09 -1.55 8.79
CA ILE A 125 3.35 -2.78 8.04
C ILE A 125 4.79 -2.71 7.55
N LYS A 126 5.53 -3.81 7.74
CA LYS A 126 6.80 -4.02 7.05
C LYS A 126 6.61 -5.18 6.07
N PHE A 127 6.81 -4.91 4.79
CA PHE A 127 6.71 -5.94 3.76
C PHE A 127 7.94 -6.82 3.83
N GLN A 128 7.80 -8.00 4.44
CA GLN A 128 8.89 -8.94 4.64
C GLN A 128 8.38 -10.36 4.46
N GLU A 129 9.22 -11.24 3.90
CA GLU A 129 8.84 -12.63 3.67
C GLU A 129 8.85 -13.48 4.95
N PHE A 130 9.66 -13.08 5.94
CA PHE A 130 9.76 -13.77 7.23
C PHE A 130 9.51 -12.78 8.35
N SER A 131 8.56 -13.10 9.23
CA SER A 131 8.35 -12.29 10.43
C SER A 131 8.92 -12.98 11.66
N PRO A 132 9.77 -12.30 12.46
CA PRO A 132 10.20 -12.84 13.75
C PRO A 132 9.07 -12.86 14.79
N ASN A 133 7.96 -12.18 14.53
CA ASN A 133 6.76 -12.24 15.37
C ASN A 133 5.90 -13.44 14.93
N LEU A 134 5.47 -14.27 15.88
CA LEU A 134 4.57 -15.41 15.61
C LEU A 134 3.20 -14.99 15.07
N TRP A 135 2.79 -13.75 15.32
CA TRP A 135 1.58 -13.13 14.77
C TRP A 135 1.89 -12.13 13.65
N GLY A 136 3.16 -12.06 13.24
CA GLY A 136 3.63 -11.12 12.25
C GLY A 136 3.18 -11.53 10.85
N HIS A 137 2.92 -10.53 10.03
CA HIS A 137 2.47 -10.78 8.66
C HIS A 137 3.66 -11.05 7.75
N GLU A 138 3.50 -12.08 6.94
CA GLU A 138 4.45 -12.48 5.91
C GLU A 138 3.87 -12.14 4.54
N PHE A 139 4.64 -11.37 3.78
CA PHE A 139 4.29 -10.89 2.46
C PHE A 139 5.25 -11.52 1.47
N HIS A 140 4.70 -12.32 0.55
CA HIS A 140 5.48 -12.93 -0.52
C HIS A 140 5.35 -12.10 -1.79
N THR A 141 6.41 -12.10 -2.57
CA THR A 141 6.39 -11.52 -3.92
C THR A 141 5.33 -12.20 -4.80
N HIS A 142 4.78 -11.45 -5.76
CA HIS A 142 3.78 -11.94 -6.72
C HIS A 142 2.47 -12.45 -6.10
N ARG A 143 2.10 -11.92 -4.94
CA ARG A 143 0.81 -12.17 -4.29
C ARG A 143 0.08 -10.87 -4.00
N ASP A 144 -1.23 -10.91 -4.18
CA ASP A 144 -2.11 -9.81 -3.83
C ASP A 144 -2.59 -9.94 -2.39
N TYR A 145 -2.65 -8.81 -1.70
CA TYR A 145 -3.12 -8.68 -0.33
C TYR A 145 -4.06 -7.49 -0.24
N TYR A 146 -5.11 -7.62 0.57
CA TYR A 146 -6.14 -6.59 0.67
C TYR A 146 -6.31 -6.17 2.12
N ILE A 147 -6.39 -4.86 2.34
CA ILE A 147 -6.70 -4.30 3.65
C ILE A 147 -8.11 -3.74 3.55
N ILE A 148 -9.01 -4.21 4.40
CA ILE A 148 -10.41 -3.82 4.39
C ILE A 148 -10.86 -3.33 5.76
N ALA A 149 -11.89 -2.48 5.76
CA ALA A 149 -12.68 -2.18 6.95
C ALA A 149 -14.10 -2.73 6.75
N THR A 150 -14.64 -3.35 7.78
CA THR A 150 -16.02 -3.86 7.80
C THR A 150 -16.93 -3.04 8.70
N SER A 151 -16.37 -2.08 9.44
CA SER A 151 -17.10 -1.13 10.28
C SER A 151 -17.75 -0.03 9.43
N ASP A 152 -18.89 0.49 9.89
CA ASP A 152 -19.64 1.57 9.25
C ASP A 152 -19.15 2.99 9.62
N GLY A 153 -18.04 3.09 10.37
CA GLY A 153 -17.50 4.35 10.89
C GLY A 153 -18.10 4.78 12.23
N THR A 154 -19.11 4.08 12.74
CA THR A 154 -19.73 4.37 14.05
C THR A 154 -19.14 3.49 15.15
N ARG A 155 -19.23 3.96 16.40
CA ARG A 155 -18.77 3.17 17.55
C ARG A 155 -19.57 1.87 17.72
N GLN A 156 -20.87 1.89 17.40
CA GLN A 156 -21.76 0.72 17.52
C GLN A 156 -21.43 -0.34 16.46
N GLY A 157 -21.09 0.09 15.25
CA GLY A 157 -20.73 -0.80 14.14
C GLY A 157 -19.26 -1.23 14.12
N LEU A 158 -18.45 -0.86 15.12
CA LEU A 158 -17.01 -1.13 15.17
C LEU A 158 -16.68 -2.63 15.06
N ASP A 159 -17.47 -3.49 15.69
CA ASP A 159 -17.28 -4.95 15.72
C ASP A 159 -17.97 -5.70 14.58
N SER A 160 -18.55 -4.99 13.60
CA SER A 160 -19.22 -5.59 12.46
C SER A 160 -18.24 -6.41 11.62
N ARG A 161 -18.55 -7.69 11.39
CA ARG A 161 -17.71 -8.62 10.60
C ARG A 161 -18.11 -8.72 9.12
N ARG A 162 -19.23 -8.09 8.77
CA ARG A 162 -19.69 -7.91 7.39
C ARG A 162 -19.87 -6.43 7.16
N GLY A 163 -19.23 -5.94 6.12
CA GLY A 163 -19.32 -4.55 5.72
C GLY A 163 -20.73 -4.20 5.29
N HIS A 164 -21.18 -3.03 5.74
CA HIS A 164 -21.88 -2.15 4.83
C HIS A 164 -20.81 -1.62 3.86
N ALA A 165 -21.12 -1.55 2.56
CA ALA A 165 -20.16 -1.12 1.53
C ALA A 165 -19.30 0.03 2.06
N SER A 166 -17.97 -0.16 2.02
CA SER A 166 -17.01 0.87 2.40
C SER A 166 -17.41 2.18 1.74
N PRO A 167 -17.20 3.37 2.36
CA PRO A 167 -17.36 4.63 1.64
C PRO A 167 -16.46 4.72 0.38
N ALA A 168 -15.54 3.76 0.23
CA ALA A 168 -14.84 3.43 -0.99
C ALA A 168 -15.62 2.42 -1.86
N GLY A 169 -16.67 2.87 -2.57
CA GLY A 169 -17.22 2.23 -3.77
C GLY A 169 -17.89 0.86 -3.60
#